data_AF-A0A0F9HDN4-F1
#
_entry.id   AF-A0A0F9HDN4-F1
#
_cell.length_a   1.000
_cell.length_b   1.000
_cell.length_c   1.000
_cell.angle_alpha   90.00
_cell.angle_beta   90.00
_cell.angle_gamma   90.00
#
_symmetry.space_group_name_H-M   'P 1'
#
loop_
_entity.id
_entity.type
_entity.pdbx_description
1 polymer ?
#
loop_
_entity_poly.entity_id
_entity_poly.type
_entity_poly.pdbx_seq_one_letter_code
_entity_poly.pdbx_strand_id
1 'polypeptide(L)' 'PGVEIFKGRNSKSKSAVEKGDIVYNPKTDELIIIIEDQEFPNRVNKVGKVISNLDILLQARNGLNTKISRKKR' A
#
# COMPACT_ATOMS: atom_id res chain seq x y z
N PRO A 1 9.40 -18.35 -7.30
CA PRO A 1 8.28 -18.21 -6.34
C PRO A 1 7.88 -16.73 -6.21
N GLY A 2 7.05 -16.27 -7.14
CA GLY A 2 6.63 -14.87 -7.23
C GLY A 2 5.48 -14.56 -6.29
N VAL A 3 5.47 -13.35 -5.73
CA VAL A 3 4.32 -12.82 -4.98
C VAL A 3 3.14 -12.79 -5.95
N GLU A 4 2.11 -13.61 -5.71
CA GLU A 4 0.90 -13.66 -6.54
C GLU A 4 0.10 -12.37 -6.36
N ILE A 5 0.51 -11.33 -7.07
CA ILE A 5 -0.27 -10.12 -7.22
C ILE A 5 -1.39 -10.44 -8.22
N PHE A 6 -2.58 -10.72 -7.70
CA PHE A 6 -3.76 -11.10 -8.49
C PHE A 6 -4.06 -10.10 -9.62
N LYS A 7 -3.99 -10.57 -10.88
CA LYS A 7 -4.34 -9.83 -12.12
C LYS A 7 -5.80 -10.04 -12.55
N GLY A 8 -6.77 -9.83 -11.65
CA GLY A 8 -8.21 -10.00 -11.93
C GLY A 8 -9.08 -8.89 -11.36
N ARG A 9 -10.40 -8.90 -11.65
CA ARG A 9 -11.40 -8.03 -11.01
C ARG A 9 -11.35 -8.26 -9.49
N ASN A 10 -10.72 -7.33 -8.78
CA ASN A 10 -10.55 -7.44 -7.33
C ASN A 10 -11.73 -6.76 -6.63
N SER A 11 -12.50 -7.51 -5.84
CA SER A 11 -13.58 -6.95 -5.01
C SER A 11 -13.08 -5.96 -3.95
N LYS A 12 -11.77 -5.95 -3.67
CA LYS A 12 -11.10 -4.99 -2.79
C LYS A 12 -10.58 -3.75 -3.53
N SER A 13 -10.91 -3.60 -4.82
CA SER A 13 -10.54 -2.41 -5.59
C SER A 13 -11.39 -1.23 -5.13
N LYS A 14 -10.76 -0.20 -4.56
CA LYS A 14 -11.43 1.03 -4.10
C LYS A 14 -10.73 2.25 -4.73
N SER A 15 -11.49 3.34 -4.88
CA SER A 15 -10.94 4.63 -5.30
C SER A 15 -10.55 5.47 -4.07
N ALA A 16 -11.41 5.47 -3.05
CA ALA A 16 -11.13 6.12 -1.76
C ALA A 16 -10.33 5.19 -0.84
N VAL A 17 -9.29 5.75 -0.22
CA VAL A 17 -8.40 5.07 0.73
C VAL A 17 -8.22 5.93 1.98
N GLU A 18 -7.98 5.27 3.11
CA GLU A 18 -7.84 5.92 4.41
C GLU A 18 -6.39 5.92 4.88
N LYS A 19 -6.04 6.88 5.73
CA LYS A 19 -4.76 6.93 6.46
C LYS A 19 -4.47 5.58 7.14
N GLY A 20 -3.27 5.08 6.88
CA GLY A 20 -2.76 3.81 7.36
C GLY A 20 -3.08 2.62 6.45
N ASP A 21 -3.83 2.80 5.36
CA ASP A 21 -4.04 1.71 4.41
C ASP A 21 -2.75 1.39 3.63
N ILE A 22 -2.56 0.10 3.32
CA ILE A 22 -1.55 -0.34 2.38
C ILE A 22 -2.28 -0.78 1.13
N VAL A 23 -1.96 -0.15 0.01
CA VAL A 23 -2.60 -0.41 -1.28
C VAL A 23 -1.59 -0.77 -2.35
N TYR A 24 -2.01 -1.62 -3.27
CA TYR A 24 -1.27 -1.95 -4.48
C TYR A 24 -1.95 -1.29 -5.68
N ASN A 25 -1.18 -0.55 -6.47
CA ASN A 25 -1.65 0.04 -7.71
C ASN A 25 -1.23 -0.86 -8.91
N PRO A 26 -2.17 -1.62 -9.51
CA PRO A 26 -1.86 -2.52 -10.62
C PRO A 26 -1.45 -1.80 -11.92
N LYS A 27 -1.74 -0.50 -12.05
CA LYS A 27 -1.42 0.27 -13.26
C LYS A 27 0.06 0.66 -13.30
N THR A 28 0.63 0.98 -12.16
CA THR A 28 2.01 1.46 -12.01
C THR A 28 2.94 0.43 -11.35
N ASP A 29 2.40 -0.70 -10.89
CA ASP A 29 3.11 -1.74 -10.14
C ASP A 29 3.74 -1.24 -8.84
N GLU A 30 3.00 -0.40 -8.11
CA GLU A 30 3.47 0.25 -6.89
C GLU A 30 2.78 -0.30 -5.64
N LEU A 31 3.55 -0.44 -4.55
CA LEU A 31 3.01 -0.62 -3.21
C LEU A 31 3.06 0.73 -2.48
N ILE A 32 1.89 1.22 -2.08
CA ILE A 32 1.72 2.55 -1.52
C ILE A 32 1.22 2.42 -0.08
N ILE A 33 1.87 3.13 0.84
CA ILE A 33 1.40 3.31 2.21
C ILE A 33 0.71 4.67 2.28
N ILE A 34 -0.57 4.67 2.65
CA ILE A 34 -1.39 5.87 2.68
C ILE A 34 -1.14 6.60 4.00
N ILE A 35 -0.58 7.80 3.94
CA ILE A 35 -0.26 8.61 5.12
C ILE A 35 -1.37 9.60 5.47
N GLU A 36 -2.25 9.90 4.53
CA GLU A 36 -3.41 10.80 4.64
C GLU A 36 -4.55 10.28 3.76
N ASP A 37 -5.80 10.58 4.13
CA ASP A 37 -6.98 10.17 3.37
C ASP A 37 -6.93 10.78 1.97
N GLN A 38 -7.16 9.96 0.94
CA GLN A 38 -7.14 10.44 -0.45
C GLN A 38 -8.00 9.59 -1.37
N GLU A 39 -8.32 10.17 -2.53
CA GLU A 39 -9.02 9.49 -3.61
C GLU A 39 -8.09 9.32 -4.82
N PHE A 40 -7.95 8.09 -5.30
CA PHE A 40 -7.18 7.79 -6.49
C PHE A 40 -8.06 7.92 -7.75
N PRO A 41 -7.52 8.46 -8.86
CA PRO A 41 -8.23 8.54 -10.13
C PRO A 41 -8.46 7.16 -10.76
N ASN A 42 -7.67 6.16 -10.36
CA ASN A 42 -7.79 4.77 -10.79
C ASN A 42 -8.08 3.86 -9.59
N ARG A 43 -8.65 2.69 -9.87
CA ARG A 43 -8.92 1.70 -8.84
C ARG A 43 -7.62 1.09 -8.32
N VAL A 44 -7.42 1.12 -7.01
CA VAL A 44 -6.30 0.49 -6.31
C VAL A 44 -6.77 -0.65 -5.42
N ASN A 45 -5.92 -1.63 -5.19
CA ASN A 45 -6.24 -2.81 -4.40
C ASN A 45 -5.78 -2.64 -2.96
N LYS A 46 -6.70 -2.63 -1.99
CA LYS A 46 -6.30 -2.65 -0.57
C LYS A 46 -5.70 -4.02 -0.20
N VAL A 47 -4.44 -4.03 0.21
CA VAL A 47 -3.68 -5.24 0.57
C VAL A 47 -3.45 -5.40 2.07
N GLY A 48 -3.53 -4.31 2.84
CA GLY A 48 -3.36 -4.37 4.28
C GLY A 48 -3.65 -3.04 4.98
N LYS A 49 -3.28 -2.98 6.25
CA LYS A 49 -3.34 -1.77 7.09
C LYS A 49 -2.10 -1.76 7.99
N VAL A 50 -1.47 -0.59 8.12
CA VAL A 50 -0.36 -0.35 9.04
C VAL A 50 -0.89 -0.43 10.47
N ILE A 51 -0.25 -1.26 11.30
CA ILE A 51 -0.71 -1.52 12.67
C ILE A 51 -0.02 -0.60 13.67
N SER A 52 1.23 -0.18 13.41
CA SER A 52 2.01 0.64 14.33
C SER A 52 2.97 1.57 13.58
N ASN A 53 3.40 2.64 14.25
CA ASN A 53 4.50 3.52 13.84
C ASN A 53 4.32 4.24 12.49
N LEU A 54 3.07 4.53 12.09
CA LEU A 54 2.80 5.27 10.85
C LEU A 54 3.46 6.65 10.84
N ASP A 55 3.58 7.30 12.02
CA ASP A 55 4.12 8.65 12.15
C ASP A 55 5.61 8.75 11.77
N ILE A 56 6.35 7.64 11.82
CA ILE A 56 7.75 7.61 11.34
C ILE A 56 7.82 7.91 9.84
N LEU A 57 6.80 7.49 9.09
CA LEU A 57 6.72 7.71 7.64
C LEU A 57 6.36 9.16 7.30
N LEU A 58 5.71 9.90 8.20
CA LEU A 58 5.42 11.33 8.01
C LEU A 58 6.69 12.20 8.01
N GLN A 59 7.74 11.74 8.70
CA GLN A 59 9.02 12.44 8.79
C GLN A 59 10.05 11.95 7.75
N ALA A 60 9.70 10.92 6.98
CA ALA A 60 10.61 10.31 6.01
C ALA A 60 10.85 11.26 4.83
N ARG A 61 12.11 11.37 4.40
CA ARG A 61 12.49 12.09 3.18
C ARG A 61 12.50 11.13 1.99
N ASN A 62 12.35 11.69 0.79
CA ASN A 62 12.51 10.93 -0.45
C ASN A 62 13.89 10.26 -0.50
N GLY A 63 13.93 9.02 -1.02
CA GLY A 63 15.16 8.23 -1.10
C GLY A 63 15.50 7.43 0.15
N LEU A 64 14.55 7.22 1.07
CA LEU A 64 14.75 6.35 2.24
C LEU A 64 14.93 4.88 1.82
N ASN A 65 16.07 4.29 2.19
CA ASN A 65 16.30 2.86 2.00
C ASN A 65 15.31 2.06 2.86
N THR A 66 14.51 1.20 2.20
CA THR A 66 13.45 0.42 2.85
C THR A 66 13.72 -1.07 2.68
N LYS A 67 13.62 -1.84 3.78
CA LYS A 67 13.70 -3.30 3.77
C LYS A 67 12.35 -3.91 4.11
N ILE A 68 11.77 -4.64 3.16
CA ILE A 68 10.55 -5.41 3.38
C ILE A 68 10.94 -6.80 3.86
N SER A 69 10.39 -7.24 4.98
CA SER A 69 10.61 -8.59 5.50
C SER A 69 9.29 -9.22 5.91
N ARG A 70 9.16 -10.52 5.69
CA ARG A 70 8.02 -11.31 6.17
C ARG A 70 8.41 -11.89 7.52
N LYS A 71 7.72 -11.46 8.59
CA LYS A 71 7.86 -12.11 9.90
C LYS A 71 7.36 -13.56 9.76
N LYS A 72 8.24 -14.54 9.92
CA LYS A 72 7.80 -15.93 10.09
C LYS A 72 7.01 -15.97 11.40
N ARG A 73 5.77 -16.44 11.31
CA ARG A 73 4.98 -16.75 12.49
C ARG A 73 5.61 -17.93 13.22
#